data_AF-B1XLX1-F1
#
_entry.id   AF-B1XLX1-F1
#
_cell.length_a   1.000
_cell.length_b   1.000
_cell.length_c   1.000
_cell.angle_alpha   90.00
_cell.angle_beta   90.00
_cell.angle_gamma   90.00
#
_symmetry.space_group_name_H-M   'P 1'
#
loop_
_entity.id
_entity.type
_entity.pdbx_description
1 polymer ?
#
loop_
_entity_poly.entity_id
_entity_poly.type
_entity_poly.pdbx_seq_one_letter_code
_entity_poly.pdbx_strand_id
1 'polypeptide(L)'
;MIAPPILTNEEHRLAALHRTYLLDTPQEAAFDLITRLVARLCGTKIAAISLVDRDRQWFKSRYGFTLEETSRVISFCAHAIEDTELFEIPDASQDKRFWDNPLVVQAPKIRFYVGVPLYTADGYCLGTLCAIDDRPQTLSDRQRHHLLGLAKQVERHIHWRTAFLAQYPDSQTLVSPKEAAHQGPHCSLSVV
;
A
#
# COMPACT_ATOMS: atom_id res chain seq x y z
N MET A 1 20.06 7.83 -3.70
CA MET A 1 18.93 7.44 -2.83
C MET A 1 19.29 6.10 -2.25
N ILE A 2 18.84 5.81 -1.04
CA ILE A 2 19.10 4.50 -0.42
C ILE A 2 17.95 3.59 -0.87
N ALA A 3 18.26 2.42 -1.42
CA ALA A 3 17.22 1.44 -1.76
C ALA A 3 16.57 0.91 -0.47
N PRO A 4 15.27 0.61 -0.48
CA PRO A 4 14.61 0.01 0.67
C PRO A 4 15.19 -1.38 0.95
N PRO A 5 15.27 -1.78 2.23
CA PRO A 5 15.82 -3.07 2.60
C PRO A 5 14.87 -4.22 2.22
N ILE A 6 15.47 -5.41 2.10
CA ILE A 6 14.74 -6.67 2.05
C ILE A 6 14.69 -7.22 3.48
N LEU A 7 13.49 -7.48 3.98
CA LEU A 7 13.30 -7.95 5.36
C LEU A 7 13.76 -9.40 5.52
N THR A 8 14.23 -9.77 6.72
CA THR A 8 14.71 -11.13 7.02
C THR A 8 13.67 -12.21 6.74
N ASN A 9 12.37 -11.91 6.91
CA ASN A 9 11.26 -12.82 6.67
C ASN A 9 10.45 -12.46 5.40
N GLU A 10 11.09 -11.84 4.41
CA GLU A 10 10.42 -11.30 3.22
C GLU A 10 9.53 -12.30 2.49
N GLU A 11 9.98 -13.54 2.30
CA GLU A 11 9.18 -14.56 1.61
C GLU A 11 7.90 -14.92 2.38
N HIS A 12 7.96 -14.96 3.71
CA HIS A 12 6.77 -15.19 4.54
C HIS A 12 5.83 -13.99 4.50
N ARG A 13 6.38 -12.77 4.49
CA ARG A 13 5.62 -11.53 4.36
C ARG A 13 4.89 -11.44 3.02
N LEU A 14 5.58 -11.78 1.92
CA LEU A 14 4.99 -11.85 0.59
C LEU A 14 3.90 -12.91 0.53
N ALA A 15 4.14 -14.12 1.07
CA ALA A 15 3.12 -15.15 1.17
C ALA A 15 1.89 -14.65 1.96
N ALA A 16 2.10 -13.95 3.08
CA ALA A 16 1.02 -13.36 3.86
C ALA A 16 0.23 -12.30 3.05
N LEU A 17 0.93 -11.45 2.29
CA LEU A 17 0.31 -10.47 1.40
C LEU A 17 -0.56 -11.15 0.32
N HIS A 18 -0.03 -12.15 -0.38
CA HIS A 18 -0.79 -12.84 -1.44
C HIS A 18 -2.04 -13.55 -0.90
N ARG A 19 -1.98 -14.12 0.32
CA ARG A 19 -3.15 -14.74 0.97
C ARG A 19 -4.31 -13.78 1.23
N THR A 20 -4.08 -12.46 1.21
CA THR A 20 -5.15 -11.46 1.41
C THR A 20 -6.04 -11.26 0.17
N TYR A 21 -5.60 -11.71 -1.02
CA TYR A 21 -6.26 -11.44 -2.30
C TYR A 21 -6.61 -9.94 -2.49
N LEU A 22 -5.70 -9.05 -2.07
CA LEU A 22 -5.86 -7.61 -2.24
C LEU A 22 -5.14 -7.07 -3.48
N LEU A 23 -4.00 -7.64 -3.84
CA LEU A 23 -3.23 -7.21 -5.01
C LEU A 23 -4.04 -7.39 -6.30
N ASP A 24 -3.90 -6.45 -7.22
CA ASP A 24 -4.54 -6.47 -8.55
C ASP A 24 -6.08 -6.61 -8.52
N THR A 25 -6.71 -6.15 -7.43
CA THR A 25 -8.17 -6.14 -7.29
C THR A 25 -8.74 -4.73 -7.44
N PRO A 26 -10.01 -4.56 -7.82
CA PRO A 26 -10.64 -3.25 -7.91
C PRO A 26 -10.58 -2.46 -6.60
N GLN A 27 -10.74 -1.15 -6.70
CA GLN A 27 -10.91 -0.28 -5.52
C GLN A 27 -12.19 -0.67 -4.75
N GLU A 28 -12.14 -0.55 -3.43
CA GLU A 28 -13.27 -0.86 -2.56
C GLU A 28 -13.65 0.39 -1.76
N ALA A 29 -14.94 0.72 -1.75
CA ALA A 29 -15.45 1.93 -1.12
C ALA A 29 -15.06 2.06 0.37
N ALA A 30 -14.90 0.94 1.08
CA ALA A 30 -14.45 0.90 2.47
C ALA A 30 -13.03 1.46 2.62
N PHE A 31 -12.10 1.08 1.74
CA PHE A 31 -10.73 1.59 1.73
C PHE A 31 -10.67 3.05 1.25
N ASP A 32 -11.47 3.39 0.24
CA ASP A 32 -11.51 4.75 -0.33
C ASP A 32 -12.05 5.79 0.64
N LEU A 33 -12.98 5.40 1.52
CA LEU A 33 -13.43 6.27 2.59
C LEU A 33 -12.27 6.60 3.55
N ILE A 34 -11.47 5.60 3.91
CA ILE A 34 -10.35 5.78 4.84
C ILE A 34 -9.27 6.68 4.23
N THR A 35 -8.86 6.46 2.98
CA THR A 35 -7.84 7.30 2.34
C THR A 35 -8.30 8.75 2.20
N ARG A 36 -9.57 9.00 1.85
CA ARG A 36 -10.15 10.36 1.87
C ARG A 36 -10.12 11.01 3.25
N LEU A 37 -10.42 10.25 4.31
CA LEU A 37 -10.37 10.75 5.68
C LEU A 37 -8.94 11.08 6.11
N VAL A 38 -7.97 10.23 5.78
CA VAL A 38 -6.55 10.47 6.07
C VAL A 38 -6.07 11.76 5.41
N ALA A 39 -6.35 11.95 4.11
CA ALA A 39 -5.93 13.15 3.41
C ALA A 39 -6.45 14.43 4.09
N ARG A 40 -7.72 14.45 4.47
CA ARG A 40 -8.35 15.57 5.19
C ARG A 40 -7.79 15.77 6.60
N LEU A 41 -7.58 14.68 7.32
CA LEU A 41 -7.11 14.69 8.71
C LEU A 41 -5.67 15.20 8.80
N CYS A 42 -4.81 14.73 7.91
CA CYS A 42 -3.42 15.16 7.82
C CYS A 42 -3.27 16.51 7.12
N GLY A 43 -4.29 16.98 6.39
CA GLY A 43 -4.21 18.21 5.61
C GLY A 43 -3.30 18.09 4.39
N THR A 44 -3.29 16.90 3.77
CA THR A 44 -2.37 16.51 2.69
C THR A 44 -3.11 16.31 1.37
N LYS A 45 -2.41 16.54 0.26
CA LYS A 45 -2.96 16.35 -1.10
C LYS A 45 -3.21 14.88 -1.44
N ILE A 46 -2.37 13.98 -0.92
CA ILE A 46 -2.37 12.57 -1.28
C ILE A 46 -2.49 11.71 -0.02
N ALA A 47 -3.29 10.64 -0.11
CA ALA A 47 -3.27 9.55 0.86
C ALA A 47 -3.50 8.22 0.16
N ALA A 48 -2.92 7.14 0.68
CA ALA A 48 -3.03 5.82 0.07
C ALA A 48 -2.99 4.69 1.10
N ILE A 49 -3.64 3.58 0.73
CA ILE A 49 -3.34 2.26 1.29
C ILE A 49 -2.43 1.60 0.28
N SER A 50 -1.16 1.49 0.66
CA SER A 50 -0.06 1.01 -0.17
C SER A 50 0.33 -0.39 0.28
N LEU A 51 0.40 -1.34 -0.65
CA LEU A 51 0.85 -2.71 -0.43
C LEU A 51 2.21 -2.89 -1.08
N VAL A 52 3.19 -3.43 -0.34
CA VAL A 52 4.55 -3.62 -0.83
C VAL A 52 4.70 -5.06 -1.30
N ASP A 53 4.80 -5.25 -2.60
CA ASP A 53 5.02 -6.54 -3.27
C ASP A 53 6.53 -6.76 -3.51
N ARG A 54 6.92 -7.83 -4.23
CA ARG A 54 8.31 -8.19 -4.47
C ARG A 54 9.13 -7.06 -5.11
N ASP A 55 8.64 -6.52 -6.22
CA ASP A 55 9.32 -5.56 -7.09
C ASP A 55 8.57 -4.23 -7.25
N ARG A 56 7.33 -4.18 -6.77
CA ARG A 56 6.45 -3.01 -6.85
C ARG A 56 5.83 -2.63 -5.51
N GLN A 57 5.32 -1.42 -5.48
CA GLN A 57 4.38 -0.93 -4.50
C GLN A 57 3.05 -0.71 -5.22
N TRP A 58 1.99 -1.37 -4.77
CA TRP A 58 0.68 -1.32 -5.40
C TRP A 58 -0.34 -0.62 -4.50
N PHE A 59 -1.17 0.27 -5.07
CA PHE A 59 -2.11 1.07 -4.29
C PHE A 59 -3.52 0.47 -4.27
N LYS A 60 -3.89 -0.16 -3.14
CA LYS A 60 -5.23 -0.71 -2.93
C LYS A 60 -6.32 0.36 -2.91
N SER A 61 -5.97 1.52 -2.37
CA SER A 61 -6.82 2.71 -2.41
C SER A 61 -5.91 3.94 -2.43
N ARG A 62 -6.38 4.99 -3.11
CA ARG A 62 -5.63 6.22 -3.31
C ARG A 62 -6.56 7.41 -3.42
N TYR A 63 -6.16 8.53 -2.84
CA TYR A 63 -6.80 9.82 -2.96
C TYR A 63 -5.78 10.86 -3.44
N GLY A 64 -6.17 11.72 -4.38
CA GLY A 64 -5.29 12.76 -4.94
C GLY A 64 -4.13 12.23 -5.77
N PHE A 65 -4.14 10.94 -6.12
CA PHE A 65 -3.05 10.25 -6.79
C PHE A 65 -3.57 9.37 -7.93
N THR A 66 -2.98 9.51 -9.13
CA THR A 66 -3.42 8.79 -10.32
C THR A 66 -2.66 7.49 -10.56
N LEU A 67 -1.42 7.38 -10.06
CA LEU A 67 -0.59 6.18 -10.21
C LEU A 67 -1.24 4.99 -9.51
N GLU A 68 -1.21 3.83 -10.17
CA GLU A 68 -1.75 2.58 -9.62
C GLU A 68 -0.70 1.78 -8.84
N GLU A 69 0.55 1.96 -9.23
CA GLU A 69 1.70 1.36 -8.61
C GLU A 69 2.95 2.20 -8.88
N THR A 70 4.01 1.93 -8.13
CA THR A 70 5.35 2.44 -8.37
C THR A 70 6.35 1.30 -8.19
N SER A 71 7.56 1.44 -8.74
CA SER A 71 8.61 0.48 -8.41
C SER A 71 8.92 0.49 -6.91
N ARG A 72 9.20 -0.69 -6.33
CA ARG A 72 9.57 -0.83 -4.91
C ARG A 72 10.81 0.00 -4.59
N VAL A 73 11.79 0.07 -5.49
CA VAL A 73 13.06 0.75 -5.20
C VAL A 73 12.92 2.24 -4.94
N ILE A 74 11.86 2.89 -5.45
CA ILE A 74 11.57 4.32 -5.23
C ILE A 74 10.49 4.56 -4.17
N SER A 75 9.97 3.51 -3.54
CA SER A 75 8.83 3.60 -2.62
C SER A 75 9.26 4.01 -1.22
N PHE A 76 8.58 5.03 -0.68
CA PHE A 76 8.66 5.41 0.73
C PHE A 76 8.10 4.33 1.65
N CYS A 77 7.01 3.67 1.24
CA CYS A 77 6.36 2.64 2.04
C CYS A 77 7.26 1.40 2.18
N ALA A 78 8.10 1.11 1.19
CA ALA A 78 9.06 0.01 1.25
C ALA A 78 10.17 0.23 2.29
N HIS A 79 10.48 1.49 2.66
CA HIS A 79 11.28 1.78 3.85
C HIS A 79 10.45 1.66 5.13
N ALA A 80 9.21 2.15 5.10
CA ALA A 80 8.33 2.16 6.27
C ALA A 80 7.99 0.77 6.82
N ILE A 81 7.97 -0.28 5.99
CA ILE A 81 7.67 -1.66 6.44
C ILE A 81 8.79 -2.29 7.30
N GLU A 82 9.96 -1.67 7.38
CA GLU A 82 11.04 -2.08 8.29
C GLU A 82 10.75 -1.62 9.74
N ASP A 83 10.07 -0.50 9.90
CA ASP A 83 9.73 0.06 11.20
C ASP A 83 8.44 -0.54 11.76
N THR A 84 8.39 -0.73 13.08
CA THR A 84 7.17 -1.16 13.78
C THR A 84 6.23 0.01 14.13
N GLU A 85 6.70 1.23 13.97
CA GLU A 85 6.03 2.46 14.40
C GLU A 85 5.67 3.37 13.22
N LEU A 86 5.02 4.50 13.52
CA LEU A 86 4.70 5.53 12.54
C LEU A 86 6.00 6.11 11.95
N PHE A 87 6.11 6.04 10.63
CA PHE A 87 7.26 6.51 9.87
C PHE A 87 6.98 7.90 9.28
N GLU A 88 7.58 8.96 9.85
CA GLU A 88 7.34 10.35 9.45
C GLU A 88 8.60 11.02 8.90
N ILE A 89 8.46 11.67 7.75
CA ILE A 89 9.48 12.44 7.07
C ILE A 89 8.94 13.84 6.84
N PRO A 90 9.39 14.84 7.63
CA PRO A 90 8.90 16.20 7.52
C PRO A 90 9.27 16.88 6.18
N ASP A 91 10.47 16.60 5.66
CA ASP A 91 10.94 17.06 4.36
C ASP A 91 11.89 16.03 3.70
N ALA A 92 11.40 15.34 2.69
CA ALA A 92 12.11 14.32 1.94
C ALA A 92 13.28 14.87 1.12
N SER A 93 13.32 16.18 0.84
CA SER A 93 14.49 16.81 0.19
C SER A 93 15.70 16.92 1.14
N GLN A 94 15.47 16.81 2.45
CA GLN A 94 16.51 16.83 3.48
C GLN A 94 16.82 15.44 4.06
N ASP A 95 16.03 14.43 3.68
CA ASP A 95 16.21 13.07 4.17
C ASP A 95 17.24 12.31 3.32
N LYS A 96 18.30 11.80 3.95
CA LYS A 96 19.41 11.09 3.28
C LYS A 96 18.94 9.87 2.46
N ARG A 97 17.79 9.29 2.79
CA ARG A 97 17.22 8.15 2.07
C ARG A 97 16.55 8.58 0.77
N PHE A 98 15.98 9.79 0.73
CA PHE A 98 15.04 10.23 -0.31
C PHE A 98 15.44 11.49 -1.09
N TRP A 99 16.47 12.24 -0.67
CA TRP A 99 16.79 13.57 -1.24
C TRP A 99 16.96 13.59 -2.77
N ASP A 100 17.45 12.51 -3.37
CA ASP A 100 17.61 12.32 -4.82
C ASP A 100 16.65 11.27 -5.41
N ASN A 101 15.62 10.85 -4.65
CA ASN A 101 14.58 9.94 -5.14
C ASN A 101 13.78 10.64 -6.26
N PRO A 102 13.49 9.96 -7.40
CA PRO A 102 12.72 10.54 -8.50
C PRO A 102 11.39 11.20 -8.08
N LEU A 103 10.68 10.62 -7.11
CA LEU A 103 9.41 11.19 -6.61
C LEU A 103 9.60 12.49 -5.82
N VAL A 104 10.81 12.80 -5.37
CA VAL A 104 11.20 14.02 -4.64
C VAL A 104 11.75 15.08 -5.59
N VAL A 105 12.65 14.69 -6.50
CA VAL A 105 13.32 15.64 -7.42
C VAL A 105 12.47 15.99 -8.64
N GLN A 106 11.64 15.07 -9.10
CA GLN A 106 10.71 15.26 -10.22
C GLN A 106 9.27 15.28 -9.70
N ALA A 107 8.28 15.46 -10.59
CA ALA A 107 6.88 15.34 -10.21
C ALA A 107 6.61 13.96 -9.56
N PRO A 108 5.88 13.90 -8.43
CA PRO A 108 5.04 14.95 -7.87
C PRO A 108 5.75 15.92 -6.90
N LYS A 109 7.08 15.82 -6.74
CA LYS A 109 7.91 16.64 -5.84
C LYS A 109 7.53 16.45 -4.37
N ILE A 110 7.47 15.19 -3.93
CA ILE A 110 7.17 14.83 -2.54
C ILE A 110 8.11 15.58 -1.60
N ARG A 111 7.54 16.20 -0.56
CA ARG A 111 8.27 16.80 0.55
C ARG A 111 7.85 16.15 1.85
N PHE A 112 6.56 16.06 2.13
CA PHE A 112 6.09 15.39 3.33
C PHE A 112 5.66 13.96 3.04
N TYR A 113 6.03 13.04 3.93
CA TYR A 113 5.51 11.68 3.96
C TYR A 113 5.25 11.27 5.40
N VAL A 114 4.13 10.60 5.64
CA VAL A 114 3.89 9.83 6.85
C VAL A 114 3.23 8.51 6.50
N GLY A 115 3.71 7.42 7.08
CA GLY A 115 3.17 6.07 6.86
C GLY A 115 3.01 5.33 8.17
N VAL A 116 1.86 4.67 8.35
CA VAL A 116 1.65 3.71 9.42
C VAL A 116 1.69 2.30 8.82
N PRO A 117 2.62 1.43 9.25
CA PRO A 117 2.68 0.05 8.82
C PRO A 117 1.38 -0.71 9.11
N LEU A 118 0.95 -1.56 8.16
CA LEU A 118 -0.28 -2.35 8.24
C LEU A 118 0.04 -3.83 8.36
N TYR A 119 -0.48 -4.48 9.39
CA TYR A 119 -0.16 -5.87 9.70
C TYR A 119 -1.33 -6.83 9.46
N THR A 120 -1.00 -8.06 9.06
CA THR A 120 -1.91 -9.19 9.15
C THR A 120 -2.08 -9.65 10.60
N ALA A 121 -3.10 -10.48 10.86
CA ALA A 121 -3.33 -11.05 12.19
C ALA A 121 -2.18 -11.97 12.68
N ASP A 122 -1.43 -12.57 11.75
CA ASP A 122 -0.22 -13.36 12.02
C ASP A 122 1.07 -12.52 12.07
N GLY A 123 0.96 -11.19 12.06
CA GLY A 123 2.07 -10.27 12.36
C GLY A 123 2.97 -9.89 11.18
N TYR A 124 2.56 -10.14 9.93
CA TYR A 124 3.33 -9.75 8.75
C TYR A 124 2.93 -8.36 8.25
N CYS A 125 3.91 -7.49 8.03
CA CYS A 125 3.68 -6.16 7.48
C CYS A 125 3.36 -6.22 5.97
N LEU A 126 2.18 -5.76 5.57
CA LEU A 126 1.72 -5.78 4.18
C LEU A 126 2.18 -4.55 3.39
N GLY A 127 2.39 -3.44 4.08
CA GLY A 127 2.56 -2.11 3.49
C GLY A 127 2.13 -1.03 4.49
N THR A 128 1.55 0.07 4.01
CA THR A 128 1.23 1.22 4.87
C THR A 128 -0.11 1.89 4.54
N LEU A 129 -0.73 2.49 5.55
CA LEU A 129 -1.64 3.63 5.37
C LEU A 129 -0.79 4.91 5.43
N CYS A 130 -0.71 5.65 4.33
CA CYS A 130 0.18 6.81 4.22
C CYS A 130 -0.52 8.08 3.74
N ALA A 131 0.08 9.23 4.08
CA ALA A 131 -0.29 10.56 3.63
C ALA A 131 0.97 11.28 3.08
N ILE A 132 0.80 12.04 2.00
CA ILE A 132 1.89 12.59 1.20
C ILE A 132 1.54 14.01 0.76
N ASP A 133 2.50 14.92 0.84
CA ASP A 133 2.34 16.30 0.34
C ASP A 133 3.59 16.80 -0.38
N ASP A 134 3.41 17.82 -1.24
CA ASP A 134 4.49 18.51 -1.94
C ASP A 134 5.05 19.70 -1.14
N ARG A 135 4.58 19.89 0.10
CA ARG A 135 5.08 20.85 1.08
C ARG A 135 5.59 20.15 2.33
N PRO A 136 6.68 20.64 2.95
CA PRO A 136 7.11 20.15 4.24
C PRO A 136 6.03 20.31 5.31
N GLN A 137 5.92 19.34 6.21
CA GLN A 137 4.91 19.34 7.27
C GLN A 137 5.36 18.50 8.46
N THR A 138 4.76 18.72 9.63
CA THR A 138 4.85 17.81 10.77
C THR A 138 3.45 17.62 11.34
N LEU A 139 3.10 16.38 11.67
CA LEU A 139 1.81 16.11 12.29
C LEU A 139 1.76 16.62 13.74
N SER A 140 0.56 16.96 14.19
CA SER A 140 0.25 17.07 15.61
C SER A 140 0.04 15.68 16.23
N ASP A 141 0.19 15.55 17.54
CA ASP A 141 -0.03 14.28 18.24
C ASP A 141 -1.47 13.76 18.06
N ARG A 142 -2.44 14.68 17.98
CA ARG A 142 -3.83 14.34 17.66
C ARG A 142 -3.95 13.72 16.27
N GLN A 143 -3.24 14.25 15.27
CA GLN A 143 -3.24 13.69 13.93
C GLN A 143 -2.56 12.31 13.90
N ARG A 144 -1.41 12.16 14.57
CA ARG A 144 -0.74 10.85 14.71
C ARG A 144 -1.65 9.81 15.35
N HIS A 145 -2.30 10.17 16.47
CA HIS A 145 -3.22 9.29 17.19
C HIS A 145 -4.38 8.81 16.31
N HIS A 146 -5.02 9.73 15.58
CA HIS A 146 -6.11 9.35 14.69
C HIS A 146 -5.63 8.53 13.47
N LEU A 147 -4.46 8.84 12.92
CA LEU A 147 -3.89 8.08 11.81
C LEU A 147 -3.61 6.62 12.22
N LEU A 148 -3.06 6.40 13.42
CA LEU A 148 -2.90 5.07 14.00
C LEU A 148 -4.25 4.35 14.16
N GLY A 149 -5.28 5.05 14.64
CA GLY A 149 -6.64 4.51 14.75
C GLY A 149 -7.25 4.09 13.41
N LEU A 150 -7.04 4.90 12.36
CA LEU A 150 -7.48 4.58 11.01
C LEU A 150 -6.71 3.40 10.40
N ALA A 151 -5.40 3.30 10.65
CA ALA A 151 -4.62 2.13 10.25
C ALA A 151 -5.18 0.84 10.87
N LYS A 152 -5.57 0.85 12.14
CA LYS A 152 -6.27 -0.28 12.79
C LYS A 152 -7.61 -0.62 12.13
N GLN A 153 -8.34 0.35 11.58
CA GLN A 153 -9.54 0.06 10.80
C GLN A 153 -9.20 -0.65 9.49
N VAL A 154 -8.15 -0.21 8.79
CA VAL A 154 -7.67 -0.88 7.56
C VAL A 154 -7.28 -2.32 7.86
N GLU A 155 -6.46 -2.56 8.88
CA GLU A 155 -6.05 -3.93 9.29
C GLU A 155 -7.27 -4.81 9.58
N ARG A 156 -8.26 -4.27 10.29
CA ARG A 156 -9.50 -5.00 10.60
C ARG A 156 -10.26 -5.36 9.33
N HIS A 157 -10.40 -4.45 8.37
CA HIS A 157 -11.03 -4.75 7.08
C HIS A 157 -10.28 -5.84 6.31
N ILE A 158 -8.94 -5.77 6.27
CA ILE A 158 -8.10 -6.79 5.63
C ILE A 158 -8.31 -8.16 6.31
N HIS A 159 -8.31 -8.19 7.64
CA HIS A 159 -8.51 -9.42 8.40
C HIS A 159 -9.88 -10.05 8.12
N TRP A 160 -10.97 -9.27 8.23
CA TRP A 160 -12.32 -9.75 7.96
C TRP A 160 -12.46 -10.31 6.54
N ARG A 161 -11.93 -9.58 5.55
CA ARG A 161 -11.93 -10.02 4.15
C ARG A 161 -11.17 -11.34 3.97
N THR A 162 -9.97 -11.42 4.54
CA THR A 162 -9.10 -12.61 4.42
C THR A 162 -9.77 -13.83 5.06
N ALA A 163 -10.34 -13.66 6.25
CA ALA A 163 -11.08 -14.71 6.94
C ALA A 163 -12.33 -15.15 6.17
N PHE A 164 -13.08 -14.21 5.61
CA PHE A 164 -14.24 -14.49 4.77
C PHE A 164 -13.86 -15.32 3.54
N LEU A 165 -12.81 -14.93 2.81
CA LEU A 165 -12.35 -15.66 1.62
C LEU A 165 -11.75 -17.04 1.94
N ALA A 166 -11.17 -17.21 3.13
CA ALA A 166 -10.72 -18.52 3.60
C ALA A 166 -11.90 -19.45 3.95
N GLN A 167 -13.00 -18.90 4.46
CA GLN A 167 -14.21 -19.65 4.78
C GLN A 167 -15.09 -19.98 3.56
N TYR A 168 -15.05 -19.13 2.53
CA TYR A 168 -15.84 -19.28 1.29
C TYR A 168 -14.95 -19.25 0.03
N PRO A 169 -14.24 -20.34 -0.30
CA PRO A 169 -13.28 -20.36 -1.40
C PRO A 169 -13.86 -20.01 -2.76
N ASP A 170 -15.12 -20.40 -3.02
CA ASP A 170 -15.82 -20.07 -4.28
C ASP A 170 -15.94 -18.56 -4.51
N SER A 171 -15.93 -17.76 -3.43
CA SER A 171 -15.97 -16.29 -3.51
C SER A 171 -14.66 -15.67 -4.00
N GLN A 172 -13.55 -16.41 -4.03
CA GLN A 172 -12.24 -15.89 -4.47
C GLN A 172 -12.25 -15.52 -5.96
N THR A 173 -12.98 -16.29 -6.78
CA THR A 173 -13.13 -16.03 -8.23
C THR A 173 -13.86 -14.71 -8.53
N LEU A 174 -14.69 -14.21 -7.61
CA LEU A 174 -15.39 -12.94 -7.76
C LEU A 174 -14.49 -11.72 -7.50
N VAL A 175 -13.31 -11.95 -6.92
CA VAL A 175 -12.48 -10.91 -6.31
C VAL A 175 -11.14 -10.75 -7.04
N SER A 176 -10.66 -11.78 -7.72
CA SER A 176 -9.42 -11.78 -8.51
C SER A 176 -9.70 -11.89 -10.02
N PRO A 177 -9.60 -10.79 -10.81
CA PRO A 177 -9.84 -10.85 -12.24
C PRO A 177 -8.81 -11.68 -13.04
N LYS A 178 -7.61 -11.92 -12.48
CA LYS A 178 -6.48 -12.48 -13.23
C LYS A 178 -6.48 -14.02 -13.39
N GLU A 179 -7.15 -14.78 -12.52
CA GLU A 179 -7.16 -16.25 -12.64
C GLU A 179 -8.15 -16.75 -13.71
N ALA A 180 -9.16 -15.96 -14.08
CA ALA A 180 -10.09 -16.30 -15.15
C ALA A 180 -9.48 -16.24 -16.57
N ALA A 181 -8.32 -15.61 -16.74
CA ALA A 181 -7.71 -15.35 -18.06
C ALA A 181 -6.64 -16.37 -18.49
N HIS A 182 -6.28 -17.34 -17.65
CA HIS A 182 -5.26 -18.37 -17.97
C HIS A 182 -5.82 -19.78 -18.20
N GLN A 183 -7.14 -19.93 -18.24
CA GLN A 183 -7.81 -21.18 -18.64
C GLN A 183 -8.81 -20.92 -19.77
N GLY A 184 -8.30 -20.49 -20.93
CA GLY A 184 -9.03 -20.52 -22.20
C GLY A 184 -8.61 -21.75 -23.02
N PRO A 185 -9.54 -22.47 -23.67
CA PRO A 185 -9.22 -23.72 -24.35
C PRO A 185 -8.38 -23.46 -25.60
N HIS A 186 -7.35 -24.29 -25.80
CA HIS A 186 -6.68 -24.45 -27.09
C HIS A 186 -7.73 -24.82 -28.15
N CYS A 187 -8.21 -23.82 -28.89
CA CYS A 187 -9.06 -24.04 -30.05
C CYS A 187 -8.14 -24.32 -31.24
N SER A 188 -7.89 -25.60 -31.51
CA SER A 188 -7.26 -26.08 -32.73
C SER A 188 -8.21 -25.86 -33.92
N LEU A 189 -7.97 -24.79 -34.67
CA LEU A 189 -8.54 -24.59 -36.00
C LEU A 189 -7.77 -25.43 -37.01
N SER A 190 -8.33 -26.57 -37.35
CA SER A 190 -7.98 -27.32 -38.56
C SER A 190 -8.43 -26.51 -39.78
N VAL A 191 -7.47 -26.21 -40.65
CA VAL A 191 -7.69 -25.62 -41.97
C VAL A 191 -8.26 -26.70 -42.89
N VAL A 192 -9.45 -26.46 -43.44
CA VAL A 192 -9.93 -27.05 -44.71
C VAL A 192 -10.44 -25.90 -45.56
#